data_AF-A0A836WLI0-F1
#
_entry.id   AF-A0A836WLI0-F1
#
_cell.length_a   1.000
_cell.length_b   1.000
_cell.length_c   1.000
_cell.angle_alpha   90.00
_cell.angle_beta   90.00
_cell.angle_gamma   90.00
#
_symmetry.space_group_name_H-M   'P 1'
#
loop_
_entity.id
_entity.type
_entity.pdbx_description
1 polymer ?
#
loop_
_entity_poly.entity_id
_entity_poly.type
_entity_poly.pdbx_seq_one_letter_code
_entity_poly.pdbx_strand_id
1 'polypeptide(L)'
;MLYQTLKFYLARIAVSLILIFGLGYTVLFFLHEVALPNVLFDDVAIQWAIVLVCLFFGFIAYGMVGEQRFFNALHFLKGVSPRSEPEDIKNQFENLLSFTYSSYFLPDTGKQYRILGVLLYADYLLSIGDETPRALNIYVQAFLQSPKDSRFRKPLLAILNQGRELTQEEMDLLLIMFQQE
;
A
#
# COMPACT_ATOMS: atom_id res chain seq x y z
N MET A 1 4.32 15.00 -12.53
CA MET A 1 5.38 16.01 -12.29
C MET A 1 5.21 16.68 -10.93
N LEU A 2 4.17 17.49 -10.70
CA LEU A 2 4.00 18.27 -9.46
C LEU A 2 4.02 17.44 -8.16
N TYR A 3 3.40 16.26 -8.14
CA TYR A 3 3.38 15.36 -6.99
C TYR A 3 4.78 14.80 -6.62
N GLN A 4 5.58 14.39 -7.61
CA GLN A 4 6.95 13.94 -7.39
C GLN A 4 7.86 15.07 -6.94
N THR A 5 7.68 16.27 -7.52
CA THR A 5 8.40 17.47 -7.11
C THR A 5 8.08 17.83 -5.65
N LEU A 6 6.82 17.70 -5.24
CA LEU A 6 6.38 17.95 -3.86
C LEU A 6 6.96 16.93 -2.88
N LYS A 7 6.99 15.64 -3.24
CA LYS A 7 7.69 14.59 -2.46
C LYS A 7 9.18 14.90 -2.29
N PHE A 8 9.84 15.36 -3.35
CA PHE A 8 11.27 15.72 -3.32
C PHE A 8 11.53 16.92 -2.39
N TYR A 9 10.73 17.99 -2.49
CA TYR A 9 10.87 19.14 -1.60
C TYR A 9 10.56 18.79 -0.15
N LEU A 10 9.54 17.96 0.10
CA LEU A 10 9.20 17.49 1.44
C LEU A 10 10.36 16.69 2.06
N ALA A 11 10.95 15.76 1.30
CA ALA A 11 12.11 14.99 1.75
C ALA A 11 13.32 15.89 2.05
N ARG A 12 13.57 16.90 1.22
CA ARG A 12 14.69 17.84 1.42
C ARG A 12 14.49 18.71 2.65
N ILE A 13 13.28 19.26 2.84
CA ILE A 13 12.92 20.04 4.03
C ILE A 13 13.02 19.17 5.29
N ALA A 14 12.61 17.91 5.22
CA ALA A 14 12.71 16.95 6.31
C ALA A 14 14.18 16.73 6.73
N VAL A 15 15.07 16.45 5.78
CA VAL A 15 16.50 16.26 6.06
C VAL A 15 17.12 17.55 6.63
N SER A 16 16.74 18.71 6.11
CA SER A 16 17.20 20.00 6.64
C SER A 16 16.72 20.25 8.07
N LEU A 17 15.46 19.94 8.41
CA LEU A 17 14.94 20.07 9.78
C LEU A 17 15.63 19.12 10.76
N ILE A 18 15.85 17.87 10.36
CA ILE A 18 16.59 16.89 11.19
C ILE A 18 18.01 17.40 11.44
N LEU A 19 18.69 17.93 10.42
CA LEU A 19 20.00 18.54 10.59
C LEU A 19 19.95 19.74 11.52
N ILE A 20 19.03 20.69 11.32
CA ILE A 20 18.92 21.89 12.16
C ILE A 20 18.64 21.52 13.63
N PHE A 21 17.70 20.61 13.89
CA PHE A 21 17.38 20.21 15.25
C PHE A 21 18.49 19.35 15.87
N GLY A 22 19.09 18.42 15.12
CA GLY A 22 20.18 17.58 15.61
C GLY A 22 21.44 18.39 15.93
N LEU A 23 21.92 19.19 14.97
CA LEU A 23 23.10 20.06 15.14
C LEU A 23 22.82 21.21 16.12
N GLY A 24 21.61 21.78 16.09
CA GLY A 24 21.19 22.81 17.03
C GLY A 24 21.18 22.30 18.47
N TYR A 25 20.62 21.10 18.69
CA TYR A 25 20.61 20.46 20.00
C TYR A 25 22.02 20.13 20.50
N THR A 26 22.90 19.58 19.64
CA THR A 26 24.28 19.26 20.06
C THR A 26 25.09 20.50 20.40
N VAL A 27 24.93 21.61 19.66
CA VAL A 27 25.58 22.89 19.97
C VAL A 27 25.06 23.49 21.27
N LEU A 28 23.75 23.47 21.50
CA LEU A 28 23.15 23.93 22.75
C LEU A 28 23.63 23.10 23.94
N PHE A 29 23.66 21.78 23.79
CA PHE A 29 24.19 20.86 24.81
C PHE A 29 25.66 21.13 25.12
N PHE A 30 26.49 21.33 24.10
CA PHE A 30 27.90 21.67 24.29
C PHE A 30 28.08 23.01 25.00
N LEU A 31 27.32 24.05 24.62
CA LEU A 31 27.36 25.34 25.31
C LEU A 31 26.89 25.22 26.76
N HIS A 32 25.87 24.41 27.02
CA HIS A 32 25.38 24.16 28.37
C HIS A 32 26.45 23.49 29.26
N GLU A 33 26.97 22.34 28.83
CA GLU A 33 27.94 21.57 29.61
C GLU A 33 29.31 22.26 29.73
N VAL A 34 29.78 22.92 28.65
CA VAL A 34 31.14 23.46 28.61
C VAL A 34 31.19 24.92 29.05
N ALA A 35 30.18 25.74 28.70
CA ALA A 35 30.21 27.18 28.98
C ALA A 35 29.42 27.60 30.23
N LEU A 36 28.40 26.84 30.66
CA LEU A 36 27.51 27.20 31.78
C LEU A 36 27.15 26.01 32.70
N PRO A 37 28.14 25.34 33.31
CA PRO A 37 27.95 24.06 34.01
C PRO A 37 27.05 24.08 35.27
N ASN A 38 26.57 25.25 35.70
CA ASN A 38 25.75 25.42 36.91
C ASN A 38 24.38 26.06 36.66
N VAL A 39 23.99 26.26 35.40
CA VAL A 39 22.70 26.87 35.05
C VAL A 39 21.74 25.80 34.57
N LEU A 40 20.73 25.45 35.37
CA LEU A 40 19.65 24.56 34.96
C LEU A 40 18.71 25.31 34.02
N PHE A 41 18.67 24.92 32.74
CA PHE A 41 17.68 25.40 31.79
C PHE A 41 16.52 24.40 31.69
N ASP A 42 15.31 24.90 31.51
CA ASP A 42 14.12 24.07 31.29
C ASP A 42 14.04 23.67 29.81
N ASP A 43 14.65 22.53 29.48
CA ASP A 43 14.72 22.00 28.11
C ASP A 43 13.50 21.16 27.70
N VAL A 44 12.45 21.12 28.52
CA VAL A 44 11.23 20.33 28.29
C VAL A 44 10.59 20.66 26.94
N ALA A 45 10.56 21.94 26.54
CA ALA A 45 10.00 22.36 25.26
C ALA A 45 10.78 21.79 24.05
N ILE A 46 12.11 21.75 24.14
CA ILE A 46 12.98 21.23 23.08
C ILE A 46 12.85 19.71 22.99
N GLN A 47 12.78 19.02 24.13
CA GLN A 47 12.57 17.57 24.19
C GLN A 47 11.23 17.17 23.55
N TRP A 48 10.14 17.87 23.87
CA TRP A 48 8.83 17.63 23.25
C TRP A 48 8.84 17.93 21.74
N ALA A 49 9.57 18.96 21.30
CA ALA A 49 9.72 19.27 19.89
C ALA A 49 10.43 18.14 19.14
N ILE A 50 11.52 17.59 19.70
CA ILE A 50 12.26 16.45 19.13
C ILE A 50 11.37 15.20 19.07
N VAL A 51 10.62 14.91 20.13
CA VAL A 51 9.69 13.76 20.16
C VAL A 51 8.63 13.89 19.07
N LEU A 52 8.02 15.08 18.92
CA LEU A 52 7.00 15.33 17.90
C LEU A 52 7.56 15.16 16.49
N VAL A 53 8.75 15.73 16.24
CA VAL A 53 9.50 15.60 14.99
C VAL A 53 9.78 14.12 14.69
N CYS A 54 10.31 13.35 15.64
CA CYS A 54 10.60 11.93 15.48
C CYS A 54 9.34 11.08 15.21
N LEU A 55 8.24 11.34 15.92
CA LEU A 55 6.98 10.59 15.75
C LEU A 55 6.35 10.89 14.37
N PHE A 56 6.33 12.16 13.99
CA PHE A 56 5.85 12.58 12.68
C PHE A 56 6.68 11.97 11.54
N PHE A 57 8.01 11.91 11.67
CA PHE A 57 8.88 11.30 10.67
C PHE A 57 8.79 9.77 10.64
N GLY A 58 8.73 9.11 11.80
CA GLY A 58 8.53 7.67 11.88
C GLY A 58 7.23 7.23 11.21
N PHE A 59 6.20 8.07 11.22
CA PHE A 59 4.93 7.76 10.57
C PHE A 59 4.94 8.07 9.07
N ILE A 60 5.39 9.27 8.68
CA ILE A 60 5.29 9.71 7.27
C ILE A 60 6.37 9.10 6.39
N ALA A 61 7.62 9.01 6.87
CA ALA A 61 8.71 8.48 6.06
C ALA A 61 8.50 6.98 5.76
N TYR A 62 8.03 6.21 6.75
CA TYR A 62 7.68 4.80 6.54
C TYR A 62 6.52 4.65 5.54
N GLY A 63 5.50 5.52 5.62
CA GLY A 63 4.42 5.61 4.63
C GLY A 63 4.91 5.82 3.21
N MET A 64 5.78 6.82 3.02
CA MET A 64 6.35 7.15 1.71
C MET A 64 7.23 6.02 1.14
N VAL A 65 8.02 5.36 2.00
CA VAL A 65 8.84 4.20 1.60
C VAL A 65 7.94 3.03 1.20
N GLY A 66 6.86 2.78 1.93
CA GLY A 66 5.86 1.76 1.61
C GLY A 66 5.25 1.97 0.23
N GLU A 67 4.78 3.18 -0.03
CA GLU A 67 4.21 3.57 -1.33
C GLU A 67 5.21 3.39 -2.49
N GLN A 68 6.45 3.85 -2.32
CA GLN A 68 7.48 3.70 -3.34
C GLN A 68 7.78 2.23 -3.65
N ARG A 69 7.89 1.38 -2.61
CA ARG A 69 8.11 -0.06 -2.77
C ARG A 69 6.94 -0.74 -3.49
N PHE A 70 5.72 -0.35 -3.17
CA PHE A 70 4.52 -0.86 -3.83
C PHE A 70 4.52 -0.55 -5.33
N PHE A 71 4.74 0.71 -5.71
CA PHE A 71 4.77 1.09 -7.12
C PHE A 71 5.94 0.50 -7.89
N ASN A 72 7.10 0.33 -7.25
CA ASN A 72 8.22 -0.38 -7.86
C ASN A 72 7.86 -1.85 -8.14
N ALA A 73 7.31 -2.56 -7.15
CA ALA A 73 6.86 -3.95 -7.34
C ALA A 73 5.80 -4.06 -8.45
N LEU A 74 4.85 -3.11 -8.49
CA LEU A 74 3.84 -3.03 -9.53
C LEU A 74 4.44 -2.78 -10.93
N HIS A 75 5.47 -1.94 -11.02
CA HIS A 75 6.18 -1.69 -12.27
C HIS A 75 6.93 -2.94 -12.74
N PHE A 76 7.55 -3.69 -11.83
CA PHE A 76 8.17 -4.98 -12.15
C PHE A 76 7.15 -5.97 -12.72
N LEU A 77 5.97 -6.07 -12.12
CA LEU A 77 4.87 -6.92 -12.61
C LEU A 77 4.41 -6.55 -14.02
N LYS A 78 4.39 -5.26 -14.37
CA LYS A 78 4.06 -4.80 -15.74
C LYS A 78 5.15 -5.13 -16.77
N GLY A 79 6.39 -5.27 -16.33
CA GLY A 79 7.55 -5.55 -17.17
C GLY A 79 7.91 -7.03 -17.29
N VAL A 80 7.08 -7.94 -16.78
CA VAL A 80 7.38 -9.38 -16.79
C VAL A 80 7.34 -9.91 -18.23
N SER A 81 8.36 -10.71 -18.57
CA SER A 81 8.49 -11.34 -19.89
C SER A 81 7.35 -12.35 -20.12
N PRO A 82 6.81 -12.49 -21.34
CA PRO A 82 5.82 -13.51 -21.69
C PRO A 82 6.28 -14.96 -21.47
N ARG A 83 7.57 -15.18 -21.17
CA ARG A 83 8.16 -16.50 -20.91
C ARG A 83 8.25 -16.87 -19.42
N SER A 84 7.87 -15.96 -18.53
CA SER A 84 7.89 -16.22 -17.09
C SER A 84 6.78 -17.20 -16.71
N GLU A 85 7.05 -18.05 -15.71
CA GLU A 85 6.07 -19.03 -15.25
C GLU A 85 4.84 -18.32 -14.63
N PRO A 86 3.61 -18.73 -14.98
CA PRO A 86 2.40 -18.11 -14.45
C PRO A 86 2.33 -18.15 -12.92
N GLU A 87 2.88 -19.19 -12.30
CA GLU A 87 2.88 -19.36 -10.84
C GLU A 87 3.78 -18.33 -10.14
N ASP A 88 4.92 -17.99 -10.72
CA ASP A 88 5.81 -16.94 -10.19
C ASP A 88 5.13 -15.57 -10.21
N ILE A 89 4.35 -15.30 -11.26
CA ILE A 89 3.62 -14.03 -11.38
C ILE A 89 2.49 -13.97 -10.36
N LYS A 90 1.74 -15.07 -10.16
CA LYS A 90 0.72 -15.17 -9.11
C LYS A 90 1.33 -14.92 -7.73
N ASN A 91 2.46 -15.57 -7.41
CA ASN A 91 3.17 -15.37 -6.15
C ASN A 91 3.59 -13.91 -5.94
N GLN A 92 4.04 -13.22 -7.01
CA GLN A 92 4.38 -11.80 -6.92
C GLN A 92 3.15 -10.92 -6.65
N PHE A 93 2.00 -11.20 -7.27
CA PHE A 93 0.75 -10.50 -6.96
C PHE A 93 0.28 -10.76 -5.53
N GLU A 94 0.35 -12.01 -5.05
CA GLU A 94 -0.01 -12.35 -3.67
C GLU A 94 0.91 -11.65 -2.65
N ASN A 95 2.21 -11.59 -2.93
CA ASN A 95 3.18 -10.85 -2.13
C ASN A 95 2.89 -9.34 -2.14
N LEU A 96 2.47 -8.79 -3.28
CA LEU A 96 2.09 -7.40 -3.39
C LEU A 96 0.82 -7.09 -2.60
N LEU A 97 -0.18 -7.98 -2.62
CA LEU A 97 -1.39 -7.85 -1.81
C LEU A 97 -1.10 -7.99 -0.31
N SER A 98 -0.29 -8.97 0.10
CA SER A 98 0.10 -9.13 1.51
C SER A 98 0.89 -7.92 2.01
N PHE A 99 1.72 -7.32 1.16
CA PHE A 99 2.43 -6.08 1.47
C PHE A 99 1.48 -4.93 1.79
N THR A 100 0.32 -4.81 1.13
CA THR A 100 -0.65 -3.73 1.44
C THR A 100 -1.27 -3.81 2.85
N TYR A 101 -1.19 -4.97 3.51
CA TYR A 101 -1.62 -5.15 4.91
C TYR A 101 -0.55 -4.78 5.93
N SER A 102 0.68 -4.52 5.49
CA SER A 102 1.77 -4.20 6.39
C SER A 102 1.59 -2.82 7.03
N SER A 103 2.28 -2.61 8.16
CA SER A 103 2.31 -1.33 8.90
C SER A 103 2.95 -0.18 8.11
N TYR A 104 3.46 -0.43 6.90
CA TYR A 104 3.97 0.60 6.01
C TYR A 104 2.86 1.49 5.43
N PHE A 105 1.58 1.09 5.51
CA PHE A 105 0.49 1.85 4.91
C PHE A 105 -0.46 2.42 5.97
N LEU A 106 -0.93 3.64 5.74
CA LEU A 106 -2.10 4.15 6.46
C LEU A 106 -3.32 3.31 6.07
N PRO A 107 -4.26 3.04 6.98
CA PRO A 107 -5.40 2.16 6.71
C PRO A 107 -6.14 2.49 5.41
N ASP A 108 -6.40 3.77 5.15
CA ASP A 108 -7.11 4.20 3.94
C ASP A 108 -6.24 4.04 2.68
N THR A 109 -4.95 4.40 2.75
CA THR A 109 -4.02 4.28 1.62
C THR A 109 -3.76 2.81 1.26
N GLY A 110 -3.57 1.95 2.26
CA GLY A 110 -3.40 0.51 2.06
C GLY A 110 -4.64 -0.11 1.44
N LYS A 111 -5.84 0.31 1.87
CA LYS A 111 -7.11 -0.12 1.26
C LYS A 111 -7.19 0.29 -0.22
N GLN A 112 -6.81 1.51 -0.57
CA GLN A 112 -6.80 1.97 -1.97
C GLN A 112 -5.82 1.17 -2.84
N TYR A 113 -4.59 0.96 -2.36
CA TYR A 113 -3.60 0.16 -3.09
C TYR A 113 -3.99 -1.31 -3.20
N ARG A 114 -4.64 -1.87 -2.17
CA ARG A 114 -5.20 -3.22 -2.21
C ARG A 114 -6.27 -3.35 -3.28
N ILE A 115 -7.19 -2.37 -3.38
CA ILE A 115 -8.22 -2.38 -4.43
C ILE A 115 -7.56 -2.39 -5.81
N LEU A 116 -6.57 -1.52 -6.03
CA LEU A 116 -5.83 -1.47 -7.29
C LEU A 116 -5.11 -2.80 -7.58
N GLY A 117 -4.46 -3.38 -6.58
CA GLY A 117 -3.75 -4.65 -6.71
C GLY A 117 -4.68 -5.82 -7.04
N VAL A 118 -5.86 -5.89 -6.40
CA VAL A 118 -6.86 -6.92 -6.67
C VAL A 118 -7.40 -6.82 -8.08
N LEU A 119 -7.73 -5.61 -8.55
CA LEU A 119 -8.20 -5.40 -9.92
C LEU A 119 -7.16 -5.81 -10.97
N LEU A 120 -5.89 -5.44 -10.76
CA LEU A 120 -4.81 -5.82 -11.68
C LEU A 120 -4.51 -7.32 -11.65
N TYR A 121 -4.61 -7.95 -10.48
CA TYR A 121 -4.43 -9.40 -10.37
C TYR A 121 -5.57 -10.15 -11.06
N ALA A 122 -6.81 -9.70 -10.88
CA ALA A 122 -7.97 -10.24 -11.58
C ALA A 122 -7.84 -10.08 -13.11
N ASP A 123 -7.40 -8.93 -13.60
CA ASP A 123 -7.15 -8.72 -15.03
C ASP A 123 -6.06 -9.67 -15.57
N TYR A 124 -5.00 -9.93 -14.77
CA TYR A 124 -3.97 -10.91 -15.13
C TYR A 124 -4.52 -12.34 -15.18
N LEU A 125 -5.26 -12.78 -14.16
CA LEU A 125 -5.87 -14.11 -14.11
C LEU A 125 -6.84 -14.32 -15.28
N LEU A 126 -7.59 -13.29 -15.66
CA LEU A 126 -8.49 -13.31 -16.80
C LEU A 126 -7.72 -13.46 -18.11
N SER A 127 -6.55 -12.81 -18.23
CA SER A 127 -5.71 -12.88 -19.43
C SER A 127 -5.11 -14.26 -19.67
N ILE A 128 -4.82 -15.02 -18.60
CA ILE A 128 -4.30 -16.39 -18.67
C ILE A 128 -5.43 -17.44 -18.71
N GLY A 129 -6.69 -17.03 -18.54
CA GLY A 129 -7.84 -17.94 -18.50
C GLY A 129 -7.86 -18.84 -17.28
N ASP A 130 -7.40 -18.37 -16.12
CA ASP A 130 -7.38 -19.17 -14.89
C ASP A 130 -8.78 -19.22 -14.25
N GLU A 131 -9.33 -20.43 -14.17
CA GLU A 131 -10.64 -20.76 -13.59
C GLU A 131 -10.52 -21.52 -12.26
N THR A 132 -9.33 -21.53 -11.63
CA THR A 132 -9.14 -22.21 -10.34
C THR A 132 -9.99 -21.59 -9.22
N PRO A 133 -10.32 -22.35 -8.16
CA PRO A 133 -11.07 -21.83 -7.00
C PRO A 133 -10.37 -20.64 -6.32
N ARG A 134 -9.04 -20.56 -6.40
CA ARG A 134 -8.27 -19.41 -5.88
C ARG A 134 -8.49 -18.15 -6.73
N ALA A 135 -8.53 -18.29 -8.06
CA ALA A 135 -8.84 -17.21 -8.98
C ALA A 135 -10.27 -16.68 -8.77
N LEU A 136 -11.22 -17.58 -8.47
CA LEU A 136 -12.60 -17.22 -8.16
C LEU A 136 -12.68 -16.19 -7.03
N ASN A 137 -11.99 -16.42 -5.91
CA ASN A 137 -11.98 -15.50 -4.77
C ASN A 137 -11.47 -14.11 -5.16
N ILE A 138 -10.47 -14.03 -6.03
CA ILE A 138 -9.93 -12.75 -6.52
C ILE A 138 -10.92 -12.06 -7.46
N TYR A 139 -11.59 -12.79 -8.35
CA TYR A 139 -12.65 -12.23 -9.22
C TYR A 139 -13.83 -11.70 -8.42
N VAL A 140 -14.26 -12.42 -7.37
CA VAL A 140 -15.33 -11.96 -6.46
C VAL A 140 -14.91 -10.67 -5.77
N GLN A 141 -13.70 -10.62 -5.22
CA GLN A 141 -13.19 -9.40 -4.59
C GLN A 141 -13.10 -8.24 -5.57
N ALA A 142 -12.64 -8.46 -6.80
CA ALA A 142 -12.57 -7.46 -7.85
C ALA A 142 -13.98 -6.95 -8.23
N PHE A 143 -14.95 -7.85 -8.36
CA PHE A 143 -16.34 -7.51 -8.66
C PHE A 143 -16.99 -6.69 -7.55
N LEU A 144 -16.85 -7.08 -6.28
CA LEU A 144 -17.38 -6.31 -5.14
C LEU A 144 -16.77 -4.91 -5.05
N GLN A 145 -15.52 -4.73 -5.48
CA GLN A 145 -14.84 -3.44 -5.49
C GLN A 145 -15.25 -2.57 -6.69
N SER A 146 -15.53 -3.18 -7.84
CA SER A 146 -15.97 -2.50 -9.07
C SER A 146 -17.19 -3.20 -9.69
N PRO A 147 -18.38 -3.09 -9.06
CA PRO A 147 -19.58 -3.84 -9.48
C PRO A 147 -20.09 -3.51 -10.87
N LYS A 148 -19.81 -2.29 -11.36
CA LYS A 148 -20.21 -1.82 -12.70
C LYS A 148 -19.29 -2.34 -13.81
N ASP A 149 -18.13 -2.91 -13.47
CA ASP A 149 -17.16 -3.39 -14.44
C ASP A 149 -17.52 -4.82 -14.87
N SER A 150 -18.20 -4.93 -16.01
CA SER A 150 -18.78 -6.17 -16.52
C SER A 150 -17.74 -7.24 -16.92
N ARG A 151 -16.44 -6.91 -16.86
CA ARG A 151 -15.34 -7.78 -17.30
C ARG A 151 -15.23 -9.06 -16.46
N PHE A 152 -15.48 -8.97 -15.15
CA PHE A 152 -15.39 -10.11 -14.23
C PHE A 152 -16.69 -10.92 -14.16
N ARG A 153 -17.82 -10.38 -14.66
CA ARG A 153 -19.14 -11.03 -14.61
C ARG A 153 -19.20 -12.31 -15.45
N LYS A 154 -18.66 -12.30 -16.67
CA LYS A 154 -18.70 -13.47 -17.56
C LYS A 154 -17.88 -14.65 -17.02
N PRO A 155 -16.62 -14.47 -16.57
CA PRO A 155 -15.86 -15.54 -15.92
C PRO A 155 -16.53 -16.07 -14.65
N LEU A 156 -17.06 -15.18 -13.80
CA LEU A 156 -17.79 -15.57 -12.58
C LEU A 156 -18.99 -16.46 -12.92
N LEU A 157 -19.83 -16.05 -13.87
CA LEU A 157 -20.97 -16.84 -14.32
C LEU A 157 -20.56 -18.16 -14.98
N ALA A 158 -19.44 -18.20 -15.72
CA ALA A 158 -18.96 -19.42 -16.34
C ALA A 158 -18.54 -20.46 -15.30
N ILE A 159 -17.82 -20.04 -14.25
CA ILE A 159 -17.38 -20.91 -13.15
C ILE A 159 -18.57 -21.34 -12.28
N LEU A 160 -19.48 -20.41 -11.94
CA LEU A 160 -20.68 -20.71 -11.17
C LEU A 160 -21.65 -21.64 -11.90
N ASN A 161 -21.66 -21.59 -13.24
CA ASN A 161 -22.48 -22.48 -14.08
C ASN A 161 -21.83 -23.84 -14.39
N GLN A 162 -20.67 -24.19 -13.82
CA GLN A 162 -20.03 -25.52 -14.02
C GLN A 162 -20.79 -26.71 -13.37
N GLY A 163 -22.08 -26.56 -13.06
CA GLY A 163 -22.97 -27.67 -12.70
C GLY A 163 -22.80 -28.24 -11.29
N ARG A 164 -22.19 -27.49 -10.37
CA ARG A 164 -22.14 -27.83 -8.93
C ARG A 164 -23.30 -27.15 -8.20
N GLU A 165 -23.77 -27.78 -7.11
CA GLU A 165 -24.69 -27.12 -6.18
C GLU A 165 -24.03 -25.85 -5.65
N LEU A 166 -24.67 -24.70 -5.92
CA LEU A 166 -24.21 -23.40 -5.48
C LEU A 166 -24.33 -23.31 -3.96
N THR A 167 -23.26 -22.88 -3.32
CA THR A 167 -23.29 -22.53 -1.89
C THR A 167 -24.16 -21.29 -1.67
N GLN A 168 -24.60 -21.08 -0.42
CA GLN A 168 -25.41 -19.92 -0.07
C GLN A 168 -24.70 -18.59 -0.38
N GLU A 169 -23.38 -18.53 -0.19
CA GLU A 169 -22.56 -17.36 -0.50
C GLU A 169 -22.48 -17.09 -2.01
N GLU A 170 -22.41 -18.14 -2.83
CA GLU A 170 -22.41 -18.04 -4.30
C GLU A 170 -23.78 -17.62 -4.85
N MET A 171 -24.87 -18.08 -4.25
CA MET A 171 -26.22 -17.60 -4.56
C MET A 171 -26.39 -16.12 -4.20
N ASP A 172 -25.91 -15.69 -3.04
CA ASP A 172 -25.97 -14.29 -2.62
C ASP A 172 -25.16 -13.40 -3.59
N LEU A 173 -24.00 -13.88 -4.04
CA LEU A 173 -23.21 -13.21 -5.07
C LEU A 173 -24.00 -13.09 -6.39
N LEU A 174 -24.64 -14.16 -6.85
CA LEU A 174 -25.48 -14.13 -8.06
C LEU A 174 -26.64 -13.13 -7.93
N LEU A 175 -27.26 -13.05 -6.76
CA LEU A 175 -28.31 -12.06 -6.45
C LEU A 175 -27.76 -10.63 -6.54
N ILE A 176 -26.58 -10.36 -5.98
CA ILE A 176 -25.92 -9.05 -6.08
C ILE A 176 -25.61 -8.71 -7.54
N MET A 177 -25.11 -9.67 -8.32
CA MET A 177 -24.84 -9.50 -9.75
C MET A 177 -26.10 -9.22 -10.57
N PHE A 178 -27.25 -9.79 -10.18
CA PHE A 178 -28.54 -9.55 -10.80
C PHE A 178 -29.14 -8.19 -10.42
N GLN A 179 -29.01 -7.76 -9.17
CA GLN A 179 -29.51 -6.45 -8.70
C GLN A 179 -28.75 -5.25 -9.26
N GLN A 180 -27.55 -5.47 -9.81
CA GLN A 180 -26.72 -4.43 -10.40
C GLN A 180 -26.89 -4.29 -11.93
N GLU A 181 -27.84 -5.01 -12.54
CA GLU A 181 -28.40 -4.71 -13.87
C GLU A 181 -29.28 -3.45 -13.86
#